data_AF-A0A432NP75-F1
#
_entry.id   AF-A0A432NP75-F1
#
_cell.length_a   1.000
_cell.length_b   1.000
_cell.length_c   1.000
_cell.angle_alpha   90.00
_cell.angle_beta   90.00
_cell.angle_gamma   90.00
#
_symmetry.space_group_name_H-M   'P 1'
#
loop_
_entity.id
_entity.type
_entity.pdbx_description
1 polymer ?
#
loop_
_entity_poly.entity_id
_entity_poly.type
_entity_poly.pdbx_seq_one_letter_code
_entity_poly.pdbx_strand_id
1 'polypeptide(L)' 'MTPDISNWRASPNYDYIDRLVAPDLAWEWLRRNSEYQHDYSKVEGQTEESELLVNAVRRRWGLQFPCPPYFHRR' A
#
# COMPACT_ATOMS: atom_id res chain seq x y z
N MET A 1 17.24 -3.86 10.00
CA MET A 1 17.27 -5.34 9.95
C MET A 1 17.63 -5.75 8.53
N THR A 2 18.72 -6.46 8.33
CA THR A 2 19.06 -7.08 7.05
C THR A 2 18.21 -8.34 6.89
N PRO A 3 17.42 -8.47 5.80
CA PRO A 3 16.64 -9.67 5.58
C PRO A 3 17.57 -10.86 5.26
N ASP A 4 17.25 -12.05 5.78
CA ASP A 4 17.94 -13.28 5.41
C ASP A 4 17.59 -13.64 3.95
N ILE A 5 18.59 -13.67 3.09
CA ILE A 5 18.47 -13.94 1.66
C ILE A 5 18.97 -15.32 1.26
N SER A 6 19.36 -16.16 2.22
CA SER A 6 20.01 -17.46 1.96
C SER A 6 19.18 -18.38 1.05
N ASN A 7 17.85 -18.24 1.09
CA ASN A 7 16.90 -19.04 0.33
C ASN A 7 16.25 -18.29 -0.86
N TRP A 8 16.90 -17.26 -1.41
CA TRP A 8 16.33 -16.45 -2.49
C TRP A 8 16.06 -17.22 -3.80
N ARG A 9 16.62 -18.42 -3.99
CA ARG A 9 16.32 -19.30 -5.14
C ARG A 9 15.35 -20.45 -4.81
N ALA A 10 14.92 -20.58 -3.56
CA ALA A 10 14.02 -21.66 -3.18
C ALA A 10 12.62 -21.35 -3.69
N SER A 11 12.13 -22.16 -4.64
CA SER A 11 10.77 -22.03 -5.20
C SER A 11 9.66 -21.88 -4.14
N PRO A 12 9.65 -22.65 -3.04
CA PRO A 12 8.59 -22.55 -2.04
C PRO A 12 8.44 -21.17 -1.39
N ASN A 13 9.50 -20.35 -1.41
CA ASN A 13 9.44 -18.98 -0.88
C ASN A 13 8.64 -18.02 -1.76
N TYR A 14 8.31 -18.42 -2.99
CA TYR A 14 7.57 -17.60 -3.96
C TYR A 14 6.17 -18.14 -4.26
N ASP A 15 5.79 -19.32 -3.76
CA ASP A 15 4.46 -19.91 -3.91
C ASP A 15 3.32 -18.94 -3.53
N TYR A 16 3.59 -18.02 -2.59
CA TYR A 16 2.67 -16.96 -2.22
C TYR A 16 2.43 -15.97 -3.37
N ILE A 17 3.50 -15.51 -4.03
CA ILE A 17 3.43 -14.53 -5.12
C ILE A 17 2.68 -15.11 -6.32
N ASP A 18 2.88 -16.40 -6.62
CA ASP A 18 2.19 -17.10 -7.71
C ASP A 18 0.66 -17.18 -7.51
N ARG A 19 0.18 -16.99 -6.28
CA ARG A 19 -1.25 -17.05 -5.94
C ARG A 19 -1.89 -15.67 -5.81
N LEU A 20 -1.12 -14.57 -5.87
CA LEU A 20 -1.65 -13.23 -5.69
C LEU A 20 -2.41 -12.76 -6.94
N VAL A 21 -3.58 -12.16 -6.72
CA VAL A 21 -4.23 -11.37 -7.77
C VAL A 21 -3.54 -10.02 -7.91
N ALA A 22 -3.71 -9.35 -9.05
CA ALA A 22 -3.03 -8.08 -9.35
C ALA A 22 -3.18 -7.00 -8.24
N PRO A 23 -4.34 -6.84 -7.58
CA PRO A 23 -4.48 -5.92 -6.44
C PRO A 23 -3.60 -6.27 -5.25
N ASP A 24 -3.48 -7.57 -4.90
CA ASP A 24 -2.69 -8.02 -3.76
C ASP A 24 -1.19 -7.83 -4.02
N LEU A 25 -0.76 -8.11 -5.26
CA LEU A 25 0.61 -7.83 -5.68
C LEU A 25 0.90 -6.33 -5.59
N ALA A 26 0.03 -5.46 -6.11
CA ALA A 26 0.19 -4.01 -6.03
C ALA A 26 0.31 -3.53 -4.57
N TRP A 27 -0.46 -4.11 -3.65
CA TRP A 27 -0.37 -3.83 -2.23
C TRP A 27 0.98 -4.26 -1.61
N GLU A 28 1.51 -5.43 -1.96
CA GLU A 28 2.82 -5.89 -1.51
C GLU A 28 3.95 -4.94 -1.93
N TRP A 29 3.88 -4.40 -3.15
CA TRP A 29 4.84 -3.39 -3.61
C TRP A 29 4.73 -2.08 -2.83
N LEU A 30 3.50 -1.60 -2.61
CA LEU A 30 3.26 -0.35 -1.91
C LEU A 30 3.76 -0.42 -0.45
N ARG A 31 3.40 -1.46 0.30
CA ARG A 31 3.77 -1.57 1.72
C ARG A 31 5.27 -1.73 1.97
N ARG A 32 6.05 -2.11 0.95
CA ARG A 32 7.51 -2.23 1.00
C ARG A 32 8.24 -0.95 0.59
N ASN A 33 7.54 0.06 0.08
CA ASN A 33 8.11 1.35 -0.24
C ASN A 33 8.45 2.12 1.06
N SER A 34 9.70 2.56 1.22
CA SER A 34 10.17 3.25 2.42
C SER A 34 9.50 4.61 2.65
N GLU A 35 9.18 5.33 1.58
CA GLU A 35 8.44 6.59 1.68
C GLU A 35 6.99 6.36 2.11
N TYR A 36 6.37 5.27 1.61
CA TYR A 36 5.03 4.89 2.04
C TYR A 36 5.00 4.54 3.53
N GLN A 37 5.98 3.76 3.99
CA GLN A 37 6.11 3.40 5.40
C GLN A 37 6.29 4.63 6.31
N HIS A 38 7.06 5.62 5.86
CA HIS A 38 7.24 6.90 6.57
C HIS A 38 5.97 7.74 6.61
N ASP A 39 5.23 7.79 5.51
CA ASP A 39 3.95 8.50 5.47
C ASP A 39 2.89 7.81 6.33
N TYR A 40 2.84 6.48 6.28
CA TYR A 40 1.90 5.66 7.03
C TYR A 40 2.14 5.79 8.55
N SER A 41 3.39 5.76 9.01
CA SER A 41 3.71 5.90 10.44
C SER A 41 3.32 7.26 11.02
N LYS A 42 3.36 8.33 10.21
CA LYS A 42 2.86 9.66 10.60
C LYS A 42 1.35 9.72 10.77
N VAL A 43 0.62 8.87 10.03
CA VAL A 43 -0.84 8.78 10.08
C VAL A 43 -1.30 7.85 11.21
N GLU A 44 -0.64 6.70 11.38
CA GLU A 44 -0.99 5.69 12.40
C GLU A 44 -0.93 6.22 13.83
N GLY A 45 -0.04 7.17 14.11
CA GLY A 45 0.10 7.80 15.44
C GLY A 45 -0.92 8.89 15.76
N GLN A 46 -1.84 9.25 14.86
CA GLN A 46 -2.80 10.34 15.08
C GLN A 46 -4.21 9.79 15.31
N THR A 47 -4.78 10.08 16.48
CA THR A 47 -6.05 9.45 16.89
C THR A 47 -7.28 10.10 16.25
N GLU A 48 -7.31 11.43 16.01
CA GLU A 48 -8.52 12.09 15.44
C GLU A 48 -8.26 13.35 14.56
N GLU A 49 -7.07 13.96 14.58
CA GLU A 49 -6.87 15.33 14.06
C GLU A 49 -6.44 15.50 12.61
N SER A 50 -6.44 14.47 11.76
CA SER A 50 -5.96 14.71 10.39
C SER A 50 -6.55 13.85 9.30
N GLU A 51 -7.87 13.94 9.13
CA GLU A 51 -8.50 13.55 7.86
C GLU A 51 -7.79 14.19 6.66
N LEU A 52 -7.29 15.42 6.79
CA LEU A 52 -6.50 16.08 5.75
C LEU A 52 -5.17 15.36 5.47
N LEU A 53 -4.42 14.95 6.50
CA LEU A 53 -3.18 14.17 6.32
C LEU A 53 -3.47 12.78 5.75
N VAL A 54 -4.49 12.09 6.27
CA VAL A 54 -4.94 10.79 5.76
C VAL A 54 -5.31 10.89 4.28
N ASN A 55 -6.08 11.92 3.90
CA ASN A 55 -6.48 12.15 2.51
C ASN A 55 -5.29 12.55 1.62
N ALA A 56 -4.34 13.34 2.14
CA ALA A 56 -3.13 13.70 1.41
C ALA A 56 -2.27 12.46 1.12
N VAL A 57 -2.08 11.59 2.11
CA VAL A 57 -1.35 10.32 1.95
C VAL A 57 -2.09 9.40 0.97
N ARG A 58 -3.41 9.23 1.11
CA ARG A 58 -4.21 8.42 0.17
C ARG A 58 -4.10 8.90 -1.28
N ARG A 59 -4.15 10.21 -1.51
CA ARG A 59 -4.01 10.80 -2.86
C ARG A 59 -2.60 10.63 -3.41
N ARG A 60 -1.57 10.88 -2.60
CA ARG A 60 -0.16 10.70 -3.01
C ARG A 60 0.09 9.28 -3.51
N TRP A 61 -0.47 8.28 -2.84
CA TRP A 61 -0.25 6.86 -3.14
C TRP A 61 -1.31 6.24 -4.04
N GLY A 62 -2.27 7.01 -4.55
CA GLY A 62 -3.32 6.50 -5.45
C GLY A 62 -4.30 5.53 -4.78
N LEU A 63 -4.38 5.51 -3.44
CA LEU A 63 -5.29 4.67 -2.66
C LEU A 63 -6.75 5.13 -2.73
N GLN A 64 -6.97 6.36 -3.22
CA GLN A 64 -8.29 6.89 -3.51
C GLN A 64 -8.33 7.32 -4.97
N PHE A 65 -9.27 6.77 -5.73
CA PHE A 65 -9.59 7.28 -7.06
C PHE A 65 -10.27 8.65 -6.91
N PRO A 66 -9.91 9.66 -7.72
CA PRO A 66 -10.67 10.89 -7.80
C PRO A 66 -12.13 10.50 -8.07
N CYS A 67 -13.04 10.81 -7.15
CA CYS A 67 -14.45 10.57 -7.39
C CYS A 67 -14.84 11.44 -8.61
N PRO A 68 -15.30 10.86 -9.73
CA PRO A 68 -15.80 11.67 -10.83
C PRO A 68 -16.97 12.49 -10.29
N PRO A 69 -17.02 13.82 -10.52
CA PRO A 69 -18.04 14.67 -9.91
C PRO A 69 -19.49 14.33 -10.30
N TYR A 70 -19.72 13.38 -11.21
CA TYR A 70 -21.06 13.03 -11.70
C TYR A 70 -21.20 11.53 -12.00
N PHE A 71 -21.34 10.70 -10.96
CA PHE A 71 -21.94 9.36 -11.13
C PHE A 71 -23.46 9.47 -10.88
N HIS A 72 -24.18 10.12 -11.80
CA HIS A 72 -25.64 9.96 -11.88
C HIS A 72 -25.93 8.65 -12.60
N ARG A 73 -26.37 7.65 -11.84
CA ARG A 73 -26.85 6.36 -12.33
C ARG A 73 -28.12 6.59 -13.16
N ARG A 74 -28.11 6.23 -14.44
CA ARG A 74 -29.34 5.93 -15.18
C ARG A 74 -29.79 4.51 -14.87
#